data_AF-A0A349HS11-F1
#
_entry.id   AF-A0A349HS11-F1
#
_cell.length_a   1.000
_cell.length_b   1.000
_cell.length_c   1.000
_cell.angle_alpha   90.00
_cell.angle_beta   90.00
_cell.angle_gamma   90.00
#
_symmetry.space_group_name_H-M   'P 1'
#
loop_
_entity.id
_entity.type
_entity.pdbx_description
1 polymer ?
#
loop_
_entity_poly.entity_id
_entity_poly.type
_entity_poly.pdbx_seq_one_letter_code
_entity_poly.pdbx_strand_id
1 'polypeptide(L)' 'MSEIEDLIKDIEKLKMNLDKLINSKSFDLQDPEIVSASKILNAAITKYNELINEKYN' A
#
# COMPACT_ATOMS: atom_id res chain seq x y z
N MET A 1 4.53 15.94 -16.06
CA MET A 1 4.22 14.87 -15.10
C MET A 1 2.83 15.14 -14.59
N SER A 2 1.92 14.20 -14.79
CA SER A 2 0.60 14.29 -14.19
C SER A 2 0.69 13.86 -12.72
N GLU A 3 -0.18 14.40 -11.87
CA GLU A 3 -0.27 14.02 -10.45
C GLU A 3 -0.50 12.50 -10.29
N ILE A 4 -1.13 11.86 -11.28
CA ILE A 4 -1.30 10.40 -11.33
C ILE A 4 0.01 9.66 -11.60
N GLU A 5 0.87 10.16 -12.48
CA GLU A 5 2.17 9.53 -12.74
C GLU A 5 3.06 9.54 -11.49
N ASP A 6 3.02 10.61 -10.70
CA ASP A 6 3.78 10.67 -9.45
C ASP A 6 3.17 9.75 -8.38
N LEU A 7 1.84 9.65 -8.31
CA LEU A 7 1.17 8.67 -7.45
C LEU A 7 1.55 7.22 -7.80
N ILE A 8 1.64 6.89 -9.09
CA ILE A 8 2.06 5.56 -9.55
C ILE A 8 3.49 5.26 -9.07
N LYS A 9 4.42 6.21 -9.20
CA LYS A 9 5.80 6.04 -8.70
C LYS A 9 5.85 5.80 -7.20
N ASP A 10 5.04 6.53 -6.43
CA ASP A 10 4.99 6.37 -4.98
C ASP A 10 4.43 4.99 -4.58
N ILE A 11 3.44 4.47 -5.30
CA ILE A 11 2.91 3.12 -5.12
C ILE A 11 3.97 2.05 -5.46
N GLU A 12 4.72 2.23 -6.55
CA GLU A 12 5.82 1.33 -6.92
C GLU A 12 6.91 1.30 -5.85
N LYS A 13 7.31 2.48 -5.34
CA LYS A 13 8.27 2.60 -4.24
C LYS A 13 7.77 1.94 -2.96
N LEU A 14 6.48 2.09 -2.65
CA LEU A 14 5.85 1.44 -1.50
C LEU A 14 5.90 -0.08 -1.63
N LYS A 15 5.56 -0.63 -2.79
CA LYS A 15 5.67 -2.07 -3.08
C LYS A 15 7.09 -2.58 -2.85
N MET A 16 8.10 -1.90 -3.39
CA MET A 16 9.50 -2.27 -3.19
C MET A 16 9.92 -2.29 -1.72
N ASN A 17 9.40 -1.36 -0.90
CA ASN A 17 9.72 -1.31 0.53
C ASN A 17 9.04 -2.44 1.31
N LEU A 18 7.81 -2.80 0.96
CA LEU A 18 7.12 -3.96 1.54
C LEU A 18 7.82 -5.27 1.19
N ASP A 19 8.25 -5.44 -0.06
CA ASP A 19 9.01 -6.61 -0.48
C ASP A 19 10.33 -6.73 0.30
N LYS A 20 11.03 -5.61 0.52
CA LYS A 20 12.23 -5.58 1.39
C LYS A 20 11.92 -5.97 2.83
N LEU A 21 10.80 -5.48 3.39
CA LEU A 21 10.37 -5.83 4.74
C LEU A 21 10.10 -7.34 4.84
N ILE A 22 9.35 -7.91 3.90
CA ILE A 22 9.06 -9.34 3.81
C ILE A 22 10.36 -10.16 3.72
N ASN A 23 11.28 -9.76 2.84
CA ASN A 23 12.58 -10.42 2.69
C ASN A 23 13.41 -10.35 3.98
N SER A 24 13.35 -9.24 4.72
CA SER A 24 14.09 -9.05 5.98
C SER A 24 13.56 -9.92 7.13
N LYS A 25 12.29 -10.38 7.04
CA LYS A 25 11.63 -11.23 8.03
C LYS A 25 11.56 -12.70 7.58
N SER A 26 12.47 -13.13 6.71
CA SER A 26 12.52 -14.50 6.20
C SER A 26 11.22 -14.97 5.53
N PHE A 27 10.50 -14.05 4.88
CA PHE A 27 9.19 -14.32 4.26
C PHE A 27 8.11 -14.77 5.25
N ASP A 28 8.26 -14.48 6.55
CA ASP A 28 7.20 -14.70 7.51
C ASP A 28 6.09 -13.65 7.32
N LEU A 29 5.12 -13.97 6.48
CA LEU A 29 3.96 -13.12 6.23
C LEU A 29 3.05 -12.95 7.46
N GLN A 30 3.25 -13.76 8.51
CA GLN A 30 2.55 -13.63 9.78
C GLN A 30 3.31 -12.76 10.78
N ASP A 31 4.51 -12.28 10.44
CA ASP A 31 5.25 -11.34 11.26
C ASP A 31 4.35 -10.13 11.60
N PRO A 32 4.24 -9.76 12.89
CA PRO A 32 3.34 -8.69 13.32
C PRO A 32 3.58 -7.36 12.61
N GLU A 33 4.82 -7.02 12.24
CA GLU A 33 5.14 -5.80 11.51
C GLU A 33 4.65 -5.86 10.07
N ILE A 34 4.79 -7.00 9.40
CA ILE A 34 4.30 -7.21 8.03
C ILE A 34 2.77 -7.17 8.00
N VAL A 35 2.11 -7.81 8.96
CA VAL A 35 0.65 -7.80 9.10
C VAL A 35 0.15 -6.38 9.38
N SER A 36 0.82 -5.65 10.28
CA SER A 36 0.45 -4.28 10.63
C SER A 36 0.60 -3.34 9.42
N ALA A 37 1.76 -3.38 8.75
CA ALA A 37 2.03 -2.58 7.55
C ALA A 37 0.99 -2.86 6.44
N SER A 38 0.68 -4.13 6.20
CA SER A 38 -0.31 -4.54 5.21
C SER A 38 -1.72 -4.05 5.54
N LYS A 39 -2.13 -4.09 6.82
CA LYS A 39 -3.43 -3.58 7.27
C LYS A 39 -3.54 -2.07 7.08
N ILE A 40 -2.49 -1.31 7.41
CA ILE A 40 -2.45 0.15 7.23
C ILE A 40 -2.59 0.50 5.75
N LEU A 41 -1.84 -0.18 4.88
CA LEU A 41 -1.93 0.03 3.44
C LEU A 41 -3.34 -0.28 2.91
N ASN A 42 -3.90 -1.43 3.28
CA ASN A 42 -5.23 -1.80 2.85
C ASN A 42 -6.28 -0.76 3.28
N ALA A 43 -6.22 -0.26 4.52
CA ALA A 43 -7.12 0.77 5.00
C ALA A 43 -7.01 2.08 4.20
N ALA A 44 -5.79 2.51 3.84
CA ALA A 44 -5.58 3.69 3.02
C ALA A 44 -6.18 3.54 1.60
N ILE A 45 -5.96 2.37 0.97
CA ILE A 45 -6.53 2.06 -0.35
C ILE A 45 -8.05 2.03 -0.30
N THR A 46 -8.63 1.33 0.69
CA THR A 46 -10.08 1.26 0.88
C THR A 46 -10.68 2.66 1.03
N LYS A 47 -10.12 3.49 1.92
CA LYS A 47 -10.60 4.86 2.14
C LYS A 47 -10.53 5.73 0.88
N TYR A 48 -9.48 5.58 0.09
CA TYR A 48 -9.35 6.31 -1.17
C TYR A 48 -10.39 5.86 -2.21
N ASN A 49 -10.62 4.55 -2.33
CA ASN A 49 -11.67 4.01 -3.19
C ASN A 49 -13.07 4.45 -2.76
N GLU A 50 -13.35 4.51 -1.45
CA GLU A 50 -14.60 5.05 -0.92
C GLU A 50 -14.79 6.51 -1.34
N LEU A 51 -13.78 7.36 -1.15
CA LEU A 51 -13.83 8.77 -1.56
C LEU A 51 -14.11 8.95 -3.06
N ILE A 52 -13.53 8.10 -3.90
CA ILE A 52 -13.80 8.10 -5.35
C ILE A 52 -15.23 7.64 -5.63
N ASN A 53 -15.66 6.53 -5.02
CA ASN A 53 -16.99 5.97 -5.23
C ASN A 53 -18.11 6.91 -4.76
N GLU A 54 -17.88 7.72 -3.72
CA GLU A 54 -18.78 8.80 -3.29
C GLU A 54 -19.00 9.88 -4.36
N LYS A 55 -18.12 9.98 -5.37
CA LYS A 55 -18.30 10.91 -6.51
C LYS A 55 -19.12 10.31 -7.66
N TYR A 56 -19.28 8.99 -7.68
CA TYR A 56 -20.01 8.26 -8.72
C TYR A 56 -21.37 7.74 -8.26
N ASN A 57 -21.70 7.90 -6.96
CA ASN A 57 -23.01 7.66 -6.36
C ASN A 57 -23.73 8.97 -6.07
#